data_AF-A0AAD4T8Q8-F1
#
_entry.id   AF-A0AAD4T8Q8-F1
#
_cell.length_a   1.000
_cell.length_b   1.000
_cell.length_c   1.000
_cell.angle_alpha   90.00
_cell.angle_beta   90.00
_cell.angle_gamma   90.00
#
_symmetry.space_group_name_H-M   'P 1'
#
loop_
_entity.id
_entity.type
_entity.pdbx_description
1 polymer ?
#
loop_
_entity_poly.entity_id
_entity_poly.type
_entity_poly.pdbx_seq_one_letter_code
_entity_poly.pdbx_strand_id
1 'polypeptide(L)' 'MAKFCSPCVVLLLILIVLSLDNVPMKAEGKTCMVAWQGCKTAEDCDIQCYGKYHGNGYWFKPPISPYVECRCEYSC' A
#
# COMPACT_ATOMS: atom_id res chain seq x y z
N MET A 1 19.85 19.02 45.61
CA MET A 1 20.86 18.72 44.58
C MET A 1 20.69 17.26 44.17
N ALA A 2 20.05 17.00 43.03
CA ALA A 2 19.87 15.63 42.55
C ALA A 2 21.21 15.13 42.02
N LYS A 3 21.78 14.11 42.68
CA LYS A 3 22.92 13.36 42.13
C LYS A 3 22.37 12.56 40.95
N PHE A 4 22.61 13.06 39.73
CA PHE A 4 22.38 12.28 38.52
C PHE A 4 23.28 11.04 38.61
N CYS A 5 22.65 9.89 38.85
CA CYS A 5 23.33 8.60 38.84
C CYS A 5 23.75 8.35 37.39
N SER A 6 24.99 8.69 37.05
CA SER A 6 25.61 8.54 35.73
C SER A 6 25.28 7.20 35.05
N PRO A 7 25.32 6.03 35.73
CA PRO A 7 24.96 4.76 35.08
C PRO A 7 23.45 4.64 34.77
N CYS A 8 22.56 5.31 35.50
CA CYS A 8 21.12 5.28 35.22
C CYS A 8 20.76 6.05 33.96
N VAL A 9 21.47 7.14 33.67
CA VAL A 9 21.26 7.95 32.45
C VAL A 9 21.68 7.15 31.22
N VAL A 10 22.81 6.43 31.31
CA VAL A 10 23.27 5.55 30.24
C VAL A 10 22.31 4.38 30.01
N LEU A 11 21.79 3.78 31.07
CA LEU A 11 20.81 2.69 30.97
C LEU A 11 19.50 3.16 30.30
N LEU A 12 19.01 4.34 30.67
CA LEU A 12 17.84 4.97 30.05
C LEU A 12 18.03 5.23 28.56
N LEU A 13 19.21 5.72 28.16
CA LEU A 13 19.53 5.95 26.75
C LEU A 13 19.54 4.63 25.95
N ILE A 14 20.11 3.57 26.50
CA ILE A 14 20.13 2.25 25.84
C ILE A 14 18.71 1.71 25.65
N LEU A 15 17.86 1.84 26.67
CA LEU A 15 16.45 1.42 26.58
C LEU A 15 15.66 2.22 25.54
N ILE A 16 15.93 3.52 25.42
CA ILE A 16 15.30 4.38 24.40
C ILE A 16 15.70 3.95 22.99
N VAL A 17 16.99 3.64 22.76
CA VAL A 17 17.49 3.17 21.46
C VAL A 17 16.85 1.82 21.09
N LEU A 18 16.83 0.84 22.01
CA LEU A 18 16.17 -0.46 21.79
C LEU A 18 14.66 -0.36 21.51
N SER A 19 14.00 0.70 21.99
CA SER A 19 12.58 0.93 21.77
C SER A 19 12.29 1.48 20.37
N LEU A 20 13.24 2.23 19.77
CA LEU A 20 13.10 2.83 18.44
C LEU A 20 13.20 1.80 17.31
N ASP A 21 13.99 0.74 17.48
CA ASP A 21 14.14 -0.34 16.49
C ASP A 21 12.91 -1.27 16.38
N ASN A 22 11.94 -1.15 17.31
CA ASN A 22 10.72 -1.97 17.34
C ASN A 22 9.50 -1.29 16.72
N VAL A 23 9.65 -0.15 16.03
CA VAL A 23 8.54 0.43 15.28
C VAL A 23 8.24 -0.51 14.10
N PRO A 24 7.06 -1.16 14.05
CA PRO A 24 6.72 -1.98 12.90
C PRO A 24 6.67 -1.07 11.69
N MET A 25 7.65 -1.20 10.79
CA MET A 25 7.57 -0.59 9.48
C MET A 25 6.36 -1.20 8.78
N LYS A 26 5.28 -0.43 8.71
CA LYS A 26 4.14 -0.76 7.88
C LYS A 26 4.63 -0.71 6.44
N ALA A 27 4.99 -1.86 5.89
CA ALA A 27 5.26 -2.00 4.47
C ALA A 27 3.93 -1.76 3.74
N GLU A 28 3.61 -0.50 3.50
CA GLU A 28 2.54 -0.15 2.58
C GLU A 28 3.05 -0.50 1.18
N GLY A 29 2.63 -1.67 0.70
CA GLY A 29 2.86 -2.06 -0.70
C GLY A 29 2.32 -0.94 -1.58
N LYS A 30 3.10 -0.51 -2.57
CA LYS A 30 2.70 0.60 -3.43
C LYS A 30 1.56 0.08 -4.31
N THR A 31 0.48 0.85 -4.41
CA THR A 31 -0.63 0.46 -5.28
C THR A 31 -0.44 1.11 -6.65
N CYS A 32 -0.45 0.31 -7.70
CA CYS A 32 -0.45 0.76 -9.08
C CYS A 32 -1.86 0.63 -9.68
N MET A 33 -2.16 1.51 -10.64
CA MET A 33 -3.42 1.46 -11.39
C MET A 33 -3.14 1.56 -12.89
N VAL A 34 -3.75 0.68 -13.68
CA VAL A 34 -3.73 0.73 -15.15
C VAL A 34 -5.16 0.69 -15.68
N ALA A 35 -5.42 1.33 -16.81
CA ALA A 35 -6.74 1.37 -17.42
C ALA A 35 -6.67 1.06 -18.92
N TRP A 36 -7.67 0.36 -19.45
CA TRP A 36 -7.86 0.19 -20.89
C TRP A 36 -9.33 0.25 -21.28
N GLN A 37 -9.57 0.58 -22.55
CA GLN A 37 -10.89 0.65 -23.16
C GLN A 37 -11.20 -0.66 -23.89
N GLY A 38 -12.49 -1.03 -23.95
CA GLY A 38 -12.95 -2.19 -24.71
C GLY A 38 -13.24 -3.46 -23.90
N CYS A 39 -13.33 -3.36 -22.57
CA CYS A 39 -13.86 -4.46 -21.76
C CYS A 39 -15.35 -4.67 -22.04
N LYS A 40 -15.76 -5.93 -22.19
CA LYS A 40 -17.15 -6.28 -22.52
C LYS A 40 -18.01 -6.45 -21.26
N THR A 41 -17.42 -6.97 -20.19
CA THR A 41 -18.08 -7.26 -18.91
C THR A 41 -17.16 -6.95 -17.73
N ALA A 42 -17.75 -6.75 -16.54
CA ALA A 42 -16.99 -6.62 -15.29
C ALA A 42 -16.18 -7.88 -14.99
N GLU A 43 -16.74 -9.06 -15.23
CA GLU A 43 -16.02 -10.33 -15.01
C GLU A 43 -14.80 -10.47 -15.93
N ASP A 44 -14.93 -10.07 -17.20
CA ASP A 44 -13.78 -10.07 -18.12
C ASP A 44 -12.69 -9.09 -17.67
N CYS A 45 -13.09 -7.92 -17.17
CA CYS A 45 -12.17 -6.95 -16.56
C CYS A 45 -11.42 -7.55 -15.36
N ASP A 46 -12.14 -8.15 -14.42
CA ASP A 46 -11.56 -8.72 -13.20
C ASP A 46 -10.66 -9.94 -13.49
N ILE A 47 -11.09 -10.86 -14.36
CA ILE A 47 -10.29 -12.01 -14.78
C ILE A 47 -8.98 -11.57 -15.44
N GLN A 48 -9.01 -10.56 -16.31
CA GLN A 48 -7.80 -10.04 -16.95
C GLN A 48 -6.89 -9.32 -15.95
N CYS A 49 -7.45 -8.54 -15.01
CA CYS A 49 -6.68 -7.89 -13.95
C CYS A 49 -5.98 -8.90 -13.04
N TYR A 50 -6.71 -9.92 -12.63
CA TYR A 50 -6.17 -11.00 -11.81
C TYR A 50 -5.11 -11.80 -12.58
N GLY A 51 -5.39 -12.18 -13.82
CA GLY A 51 -4.50 -13.00 -14.63
C GLY A 51 -3.19 -12.30 -15.02
N LYS A 52 -3.20 -10.98 -15.22
CA LYS A 52 -2.03 -10.22 -15.69
C LYS A 52 -1.25 -9.53 -14.57
N TYR A 53 -1.94 -9.03 -13.55
CA TYR A 53 -1.35 -8.20 -12.50
C TYR A 53 -1.53 -8.77 -11.10
N HIS A 54 -2.24 -9.90 -10.94
CA HIS A 54 -2.71 -10.39 -9.64
C HIS A 54 -3.45 -9.31 -8.84
N GLY A 55 -4.18 -8.45 -9.55
CA GLY A 55 -4.93 -7.33 -9.00
C GLY A 55 -6.45 -7.48 -9.17
N ASN A 56 -7.18 -6.46 -8.74
CA ASN A 56 -8.64 -6.39 -8.84
C ASN A 56 -9.06 -5.51 -10.02
N GLY A 57 -10.09 -5.92 -10.75
CA GLY A 57 -10.66 -5.16 -11.87
C GLY A 57 -11.89 -4.34 -11.49
N TYR A 58 -11.93 -3.09 -11.95
CA TYR A 58 -13.03 -2.16 -11.76
C TYR A 58 -13.63 -1.78 -13.11
N TRP A 59 -14.91 -2.10 -13.29
CA TRP A 59 -15.65 -1.69 -14.47
C TRP A 59 -16.20 -0.29 -14.29
N PHE A 60 -15.65 0.68 -15.02
CA PHE A 60 -15.93 2.09 -14.81
C PHE A 60 -16.35 2.80 -16.10
N LYS A 61 -17.45 3.54 -16.06
CA LYS A 61 -17.87 4.42 -17.16
C LYS A 61 -17.60 5.88 -16.79
N PRO A 62 -16.59 6.54 -17.41
CA PRO A 62 -16.34 7.96 -17.18
C PRO A 62 -17.53 8.81 -17.64
N PRO A 63 -17.86 9.91 -16.94
CA PRO A 63 -19.02 10.75 -17.27
C PRO A 63 -18.95 11.42 -18.66
N ILE A 64 -17.76 11.56 -19.24
CA ILE A 64 -17.53 12.23 -20.53
C ILE A 64 -17.14 11.23 -21.63
N SER A 65 -16.81 9.99 -21.28
CA SER A 65 -16.38 8.98 -22.25
C SER A 65 -17.57 8.18 -22.78
N PRO A 66 -17.68 7.98 -24.11
CA PRO A 66 -18.69 7.06 -24.65
C PRO A 66 -18.35 5.59 -24.37
N TYR A 67 -17.12 5.30 -23.94
CA TYR A 67 -16.61 3.95 -23.72
C TYR A 67 -16.56 3.61 -22.23
N VAL A 68 -16.75 2.32 -21.94
CA VAL A 68 -16.49 1.79 -20.60
C VAL A 68 -15.04 1.34 -20.51
N GLU A 69 -14.42 1.68 -19.39
CA GLU A 69 -13.03 1.40 -19.07
C GLU A 69 -12.95 0.28 -18.04
N CYS A 70 -11.97 -0.60 -18.20
CA CYS A 70 -11.55 -1.51 -17.14
C CYS A 70 -10.33 -0.90 -16.46
N ARG A 71 -10.34 -0.80 -15.14
CA ARG A 71 -9.18 -0.37 -14.35
C ARG A 71 -8.70 -1.52 -13.49
N CYS A 72 -7.41 -1.85 -13.52
CA CYS A 72 -6.82 -2.78 -12.57
C CYS A 72 -6.11 -2.04 -11.47
N GLU A 73 -6.38 -2.42 -10.23
CA GLU A 73 -5.60 -2.04 -9.07
C GLU A 73 -4.77 -3.23 -8.59
N TYR A 74 -3.46 -3.06 -8.47
CA TYR A 74 -2.55 -4.15 -8.10
C TYR A 74 -1.37 -3.63 -7.29
N SER A 75 -0.76 -4.53 -6.51
CA SER A 75 0.46 -4.22 -5.77
C SER A 75 1.66 -4.14 -6.70
N CYS A 76 2.41 -3.06 -6.55
CA CYS A 76 3.71 -2.75 -7.13
C CYS A 76 4.55 -2.03 -6.04
#